data_AF-A0A1V5U4H6-F1
#
_entry.id   AF-A0A1V5U4H6-F1
#
_cell.length_a   1.000
_cell.length_b   1.000
_cell.length_c   1.000
_cell.angle_alpha   90.00
_cell.angle_beta   90.00
_cell.angle_gamma   90.00
#
_symmetry.space_group_name_H-M   'P 1'
#
loop_
_entity.id
_entity.type
_entity.pdbx_description
1 polymer ?
#
loop_
_entity_poly.entity_id
_entity_poly.type
_entity_poly.pdbx_seq_one_letter_code
_entity_poly.pdbx_strand_id
1 'polypeptide(L)'
;MLKKRVILAVFLIFTAFMSSACGELAALVSLVMPAATEIVNIEKPEPSASAETPEVTAAPAPSPTASGAPTQSPKETPFDPDATPCPYGPDDKLIAITFDDGPYKDVTDKILDTVEQYAADNVLVTFFVVGTQIARYPALVARAAKLGCEIGNHTYHHKNLTKISPEEMLIEIGDVNEMVRELTDAEPTLVRPPYGARDEVVYATVPYPLILWDIDTLDWSTHDAASTIEAVLKCEDGDIILMHDVRADTAEAFAALVPQLLEKGFKLVTVSTLFAAKGIALEAGKAYRHAR
;
A
#
# COMPACT_ATOMS: atom_id res chain seq x y z
N MET A 1 -33.02 -65.48 -21.70
CA MET A 1 -31.82 -65.40 -20.83
C MET A 1 -31.85 -64.03 -20.16
N LEU A 2 -32.56 -63.88 -19.04
CA LEU A 2 -32.17 -64.11 -17.64
C LEU A 2 -31.19 -63.06 -17.05
N LYS A 3 -31.80 -62.07 -16.37
CA LYS A 3 -31.45 -61.45 -15.06
C LYS A 3 -30.13 -60.69 -14.81
N LYS A 4 -30.34 -59.43 -14.42
CA LYS A 4 -29.92 -58.72 -13.17
C LYS A 4 -28.44 -58.36 -12.91
N ARG A 5 -28.28 -57.04 -12.69
CA ARG A 5 -27.41 -56.25 -11.78
C ARG A 5 -26.76 -57.03 -10.61
N VAL A 6 -25.58 -56.57 -10.14
CA VAL A 6 -25.19 -56.27 -8.72
C VAL A 6 -23.68 -55.83 -8.65
N ILE A 7 -23.30 -54.63 -8.13
CA ILE A 7 -22.68 -54.26 -6.80
C ILE A 7 -21.29 -54.96 -6.59
N LEU A 8 -20.17 -54.42 -6.08
CA LEU A 8 -19.88 -53.53 -4.94
C LEU A 8 -18.37 -53.18 -4.88
N ALA A 9 -18.06 -52.06 -4.24
CA ALA A 9 -16.74 -51.64 -3.72
C ALA A 9 -16.19 -52.61 -2.64
N VAL A 10 -14.96 -52.34 -2.14
CA VAL A 10 -14.34 -52.73 -0.83
C VAL A 10 -12.85 -53.06 -1.03
N PHE A 11 -11.83 -52.67 -0.25
CA PHE A 11 -11.63 -51.86 0.97
C PHE A 11 -10.10 -51.56 1.08
N LEU A 12 -9.74 -50.48 1.79
CA LEU A 12 -8.43 -50.24 2.41
C LEU A 12 -8.02 -51.38 3.36
N ILE A 13 -6.72 -51.73 3.42
CA ILE A 13 -6.05 -52.19 4.65
C ILE A 13 -4.62 -51.61 4.74
N PHE A 14 -4.34 -51.10 5.92
CA PHE A 14 -3.16 -50.40 6.43
C PHE A 14 -2.24 -51.37 7.20
N THR A 15 -1.08 -50.88 7.67
CA THR A 15 -0.09 -51.49 8.61
C THR A 15 0.90 -52.50 7.99
N ALA A 16 2.24 -52.39 8.05
CA ALA A 16 3.28 -51.89 8.96
C ALA A 16 4.10 -53.04 9.60
N PHE A 17 5.39 -52.73 9.86
CA PHE A 17 6.37 -53.37 10.77
C PHE A 17 7.49 -54.29 10.23
N MET A 18 8.70 -53.70 10.25
CA MET A 18 10.02 -54.17 10.76
C MET A 18 10.51 -55.60 10.51
N SER A 19 11.74 -55.75 9.97
CA SER A 19 12.96 -55.97 10.79
C SER A 19 14.16 -56.46 9.96
N SER A 20 15.36 -56.02 10.37
CA SER A 20 16.68 -56.67 10.25
C SER A 20 17.38 -56.73 8.88
N ALA A 21 18.70 -56.67 8.73
CA ALA A 21 19.85 -56.04 9.40
C ALA A 21 21.08 -56.43 8.57
N CYS A 22 22.07 -55.54 8.51
CA CYS A 22 23.53 -55.77 8.41
C CYS A 22 24.14 -56.55 7.22
N GLY A 23 25.11 -55.91 6.56
CA GLY A 23 26.06 -56.56 5.64
C GLY A 23 26.94 -55.53 4.92
N GLU A 24 28.16 -55.35 5.42
CA GLU A 24 29.22 -54.45 4.95
C GLU A 24 29.62 -54.63 3.48
N LEU A 25 30.09 -53.55 2.83
CA LEU A 25 31.31 -53.60 2.03
C LEU A 25 32.02 -52.24 2.04
N ALA A 26 33.28 -52.28 2.44
CA ALA A 26 34.17 -51.14 2.62
C ALA A 26 34.97 -50.81 1.36
N ALA A 27 35.48 -49.57 1.36
CA ALA A 27 36.72 -49.08 0.74
C ALA A 27 36.76 -48.89 -0.79
N LEU A 28 36.85 -47.62 -1.20
CA LEU A 28 38.07 -47.08 -1.83
C LEU A 28 38.10 -45.55 -1.71
N VAL A 29 38.91 -45.04 -0.79
CA VAL A 29 39.35 -43.63 -0.75
C VAL A 29 40.74 -43.59 -1.36
N SER A 30 40.91 -42.85 -2.46
CA SER A 30 42.24 -42.53 -3.00
C SER A 30 42.38 -41.02 -3.21
N LEU A 31 43.03 -40.43 -2.22
CA LEU A 31 43.92 -39.28 -2.22
C LEU A 31 44.42 -38.78 -3.60
N VAL A 32 44.11 -37.52 -3.95
CA VAL A 32 45.07 -36.57 -4.58
C VAL A 32 44.69 -35.12 -4.24
N MET A 33 45.61 -34.41 -3.60
CA MET A 33 45.80 -32.94 -3.56
C MET A 33 47.26 -32.72 -4.03
N PRO A 34 47.65 -31.63 -4.73
CA PRO A 34 47.70 -30.31 -4.08
C PRO A 34 47.52 -29.04 -4.96
N ALA A 35 47.16 -27.96 -4.24
CA ALA A 35 47.65 -26.57 -4.28
C ALA A 35 47.79 -25.80 -5.61
N ALA A 36 47.06 -24.67 -5.71
CA ALA A 36 47.62 -23.31 -5.62
C ALA A 36 46.48 -22.29 -5.79
N THR A 37 46.18 -21.52 -4.74
CA THR A 37 45.22 -20.41 -4.82
C THR A 37 46.00 -19.13 -5.09
N GLU A 38 45.95 -18.64 -6.33
CA GLU A 38 46.33 -17.25 -6.62
C GLU A 38 45.23 -16.32 -6.09
N ILE A 39 45.62 -15.52 -5.10
CA ILE A 39 44.89 -14.33 -4.66
C ILE A 39 45.10 -13.24 -5.72
N VAL A 40 44.17 -13.12 -6.66
CA VAL A 40 44.09 -11.96 -7.54
C VAL A 40 43.46 -10.82 -6.75
N ASN A 41 44.30 -9.82 -6.47
CA ASN A 41 43.91 -8.54 -5.88
C ASN A 41 43.12 -7.76 -6.94
N ILE A 42 41.79 -7.67 -6.78
CA ILE A 42 40.96 -6.83 -7.66
C ILE A 42 41.07 -5.39 -7.16
N GLU A 43 41.91 -4.62 -7.83
CA GLU A 43 42.02 -3.18 -7.64
C GLU A 43 40.80 -2.49 -8.24
N LYS A 44 40.20 -1.58 -7.46
CA LYS A 44 39.03 -0.75 -7.79
C LYS A 44 39.35 0.13 -9.02
N PRO A 45 38.55 0.12 -10.10
CA PRO A 45 38.77 1.05 -11.19
C PRO A 45 38.34 2.46 -10.77
N GLU A 46 39.26 3.42 -10.90
CA GLU A 46 38.97 4.85 -10.85
C GLU A 46 38.22 5.29 -12.12
N PRO A 47 37.29 6.26 -12.03
CA PRO A 47 36.48 6.68 -13.16
C PRO A 47 37.32 7.53 -14.15
N SER A 48 37.46 7.01 -15.37
CA SER A 48 38.00 7.75 -16.52
C SER A 48 37.03 8.84 -16.96
N ALA A 49 37.58 10.02 -17.17
CA ALA A 49 36.91 11.22 -17.65
C ALA A 49 36.44 11.13 -19.11
N SER A 50 35.42 11.94 -19.37
CA SER A 50 35.06 12.57 -20.65
C SER A 50 34.30 11.74 -21.69
N ALA A 51 32.98 11.95 -21.73
CA ALA A 51 32.21 11.96 -22.96
C ALA A 51 31.38 13.24 -22.97
N GLU A 52 31.62 14.07 -23.98
CA GLU A 52 30.97 15.35 -24.26
C GLU A 52 29.46 15.17 -24.43
N THR A 53 28.68 16.07 -23.81
CA THR A 53 27.24 16.23 -24.06
C THR A 53 27.05 17.35 -25.09
N PRO A 54 26.20 17.16 -26.12
CA PRO A 54 25.88 18.26 -27.02
C PRO A 54 24.92 19.24 -26.35
N GLU A 55 25.27 20.51 -26.48
CA GLU A 55 24.57 21.70 -26.06
C GLU A 55 23.17 21.79 -26.72
N VAL A 56 22.12 21.53 -25.95
CA VAL A 56 20.73 21.83 -26.35
C VAL A 56 20.42 23.24 -25.88
N THR A 57 20.25 24.13 -26.86
CA THR A 57 19.87 25.53 -26.70
C THR A 57 18.50 25.64 -26.03
N ALA A 58 18.48 26.27 -24.86
CA ALA A 58 17.26 26.61 -24.13
C ALA A 58 16.52 27.76 -24.83
N ALA A 59 15.26 27.53 -25.18
CA ALA A 59 14.30 28.58 -25.51
C ALA A 59 13.79 29.23 -24.20
N PRO A 60 13.51 30.55 -24.18
CA PRO A 60 13.22 31.27 -22.94
C PRO A 60 11.84 30.91 -22.38
N ALA A 61 11.81 30.60 -21.08
CA ALA A 61 10.59 30.41 -20.31
C ALA A 61 9.84 31.75 -20.14
N PRO A 62 8.50 31.78 -20.21
CA PRO A 62 7.73 32.96 -19.85
C PRO A 62 7.74 33.17 -18.33
N SER A 63 7.98 34.41 -17.91
CA SER A 63 7.95 34.84 -16.50
C SER A 63 6.54 34.70 -15.90
N PRO A 64 6.37 34.07 -14.72
CA PRO A 64 5.13 34.16 -13.99
C PRO A 64 5.09 35.50 -13.24
N THR A 65 4.10 36.32 -13.59
CA THR A 65 3.75 37.54 -12.88
C THR A 65 3.13 37.15 -11.54
N ALA A 66 3.62 37.76 -10.46
CA ALA A 66 3.08 37.60 -9.12
C ALA A 66 1.57 37.90 -9.09
N SER A 67 0.77 36.92 -8.68
CA SER A 67 -0.62 37.13 -8.27
C SER A 67 -0.78 36.59 -6.85
N GLY A 68 -1.37 37.43 -6.00
CA GLY A 68 -1.33 37.31 -4.55
C GLY A 68 -1.88 36.01 -3.98
N ALA A 69 -1.22 35.52 -2.94
CA ALA A 69 -1.71 34.45 -2.10
C ALA A 69 -3.05 34.83 -1.46
N PRO A 70 -4.10 33.99 -1.56
CA PRO A 70 -5.21 34.06 -0.64
C PRO A 70 -4.81 33.32 0.64
N THR A 71 -4.56 34.07 1.70
CA THR A 71 -4.55 33.56 3.07
C THR A 71 -5.96 33.09 3.43
N GLN A 72 -6.22 31.79 3.34
CA GLN A 72 -7.33 31.17 4.06
C GLN A 72 -6.77 29.95 4.80
N SER A 73 -6.76 30.04 6.12
CA SER A 73 -6.61 28.89 7.01
C SER A 73 -7.65 27.83 6.60
N PRO A 74 -7.31 26.52 6.62
CA PRO A 74 -8.31 25.48 6.45
C PRO A 74 -9.42 25.72 7.47
N LYS A 75 -10.64 25.97 6.97
CA LYS A 75 -11.82 25.92 7.82
C LYS A 75 -11.87 24.52 8.38
N GLU A 76 -11.80 24.39 9.71
CA GLU A 76 -12.33 23.23 10.40
C GLU A 76 -13.70 22.92 9.79
N THR A 77 -13.83 21.85 9.02
CA THR A 77 -15.15 21.37 8.62
C THR A 77 -15.73 20.70 9.85
N PRO A 78 -16.75 21.29 10.49
CA PRO A 78 -17.43 20.62 11.59
C PRO A 78 -18.09 19.36 11.01
N PHE A 79 -18.06 18.29 11.78
CA PHE A 79 -18.96 17.15 11.63
C PHE A 79 -20.37 17.64 11.23
N ASP A 80 -20.80 17.31 10.01
CA ASP A 80 -22.14 17.63 9.51
C ASP A 80 -23.13 16.59 10.09
N PRO A 81 -24.04 16.97 11.00
CA PRO A 81 -25.02 16.05 11.57
C PRO A 81 -26.09 15.59 10.56
N ASP A 82 -26.17 16.20 9.37
CA ASP A 82 -27.03 15.77 8.26
C ASP A 82 -26.30 14.88 7.24
N ALA A 83 -24.99 14.64 7.41
CA ALA A 83 -24.32 13.55 6.71
C ALA A 83 -24.98 12.23 7.11
N THR A 84 -25.34 11.42 6.13
CA THR A 84 -25.92 10.08 6.35
C THR A 84 -25.20 9.40 7.53
N PRO A 85 -25.94 8.94 8.57
CA PRO A 85 -25.33 8.30 9.73
C PRO A 85 -24.35 7.22 9.26
N CYS A 86 -23.17 7.15 9.89
CA CYS A 86 -22.19 6.12 9.58
C CYS A 86 -22.91 4.77 9.51
N PRO A 87 -22.86 4.05 8.38
CA PRO A 87 -23.69 2.87 8.17
C PRO A 87 -23.25 1.67 9.03
N TYR A 88 -22.16 1.83 9.78
CA TYR A 88 -21.55 0.81 10.62
C TYR A 88 -21.83 1.10 12.10
N GLY A 89 -22.23 0.04 12.82
CA GLY A 89 -22.47 0.07 14.25
C GLY A 89 -21.22 -0.30 15.06
N PRO A 90 -21.32 -0.19 16.40
CA PRO A 90 -20.21 -0.52 17.31
C PRO A 90 -19.77 -2.00 17.28
N ASP A 91 -20.64 -2.89 16.79
CA ASP A 91 -20.38 -4.33 16.71
C ASP A 91 -19.77 -4.77 15.35
N ASP A 92 -19.70 -3.87 14.36
CA ASP A 92 -19.09 -4.17 13.07
C ASP A 92 -17.57 -4.23 13.19
N LYS A 93 -16.97 -5.26 12.56
CA LYS A 93 -15.51 -5.39 12.45
C LYS A 93 -15.03 -4.60 11.24
N LEU A 94 -14.38 -3.48 11.47
CA LEU A 94 -13.98 -2.55 10.43
C LEU A 94 -12.46 -2.56 10.29
N ILE A 95 -11.97 -2.57 9.06
CA ILE A 95 -10.55 -2.37 8.74
C ILE A 95 -10.40 -1.39 7.59
N ALA A 96 -9.29 -0.66 7.57
CA ALA A 96 -8.92 0.19 6.45
C ALA A 96 -7.75 -0.45 5.68
N ILE A 97 -8.01 -0.90 4.46
CA ILE A 97 -6.94 -1.25 3.52
C ILE A 97 -6.49 0.03 2.82
N THR A 98 -5.19 0.28 2.86
CA THR A 98 -4.59 1.51 2.34
C THR A 98 -3.47 1.21 1.36
N PHE A 99 -3.36 2.01 0.30
CA PHE A 99 -2.36 1.87 -0.75
C PHE A 99 -1.53 3.15 -0.87
N ASP A 100 -0.21 3.00 -0.81
CA ASP A 100 0.76 4.10 -0.95
C ASP A 100 1.46 4.06 -2.31
N ASP A 101 2.07 5.20 -2.66
CA ASP A 101 2.96 5.46 -3.81
C ASP A 101 2.32 5.59 -5.19
N GLY A 102 1.06 5.18 -5.34
CA GLY A 102 0.31 5.30 -6.58
C GLY A 102 -0.07 6.72 -7.00
N PRO A 103 -0.77 6.84 -8.14
CA PRO A 103 -1.26 5.73 -8.98
C PRO A 103 -0.21 5.14 -9.96
N TYR A 104 -0.41 3.89 -10.38
CA TYR A 104 0.28 3.21 -11.48
C TYR A 104 -0.70 2.47 -12.37
N LYS A 105 -0.61 2.69 -13.68
CA LYS A 105 -1.63 2.27 -14.65
C LYS A 105 -2.09 0.81 -14.50
N ASP A 106 -1.19 -0.17 -14.57
CA ASP A 106 -1.62 -1.57 -14.65
C ASP A 106 -1.87 -2.22 -13.27
N VAL A 107 -1.57 -1.51 -12.17
CA VAL A 107 -1.71 -2.01 -10.80
C VAL A 107 -2.90 -1.37 -10.12
N THR A 108 -2.93 -0.04 -10.02
CA THR A 108 -4.06 0.70 -9.43
C THR A 108 -5.37 0.36 -10.15
N ASP A 109 -5.34 0.20 -11.48
CA ASP A 109 -6.53 -0.16 -12.27
C ASP A 109 -7.09 -1.54 -11.87
N LYS A 110 -6.24 -2.53 -11.60
CA LYS A 110 -6.68 -3.86 -11.11
C LYS A 110 -7.23 -3.82 -9.68
N ILE A 111 -6.67 -2.97 -8.83
CA ILE A 111 -7.20 -2.74 -7.48
C ILE A 111 -8.57 -2.11 -7.57
N LEU A 112 -8.74 -1.10 -8.42
CA LEU A 112 -10.02 -0.45 -8.66
C LEU A 112 -11.05 -1.37 -9.33
N ASP A 113 -10.63 -2.29 -10.21
CA ASP A 113 -11.48 -3.35 -10.75
C ASP A 113 -12.01 -4.26 -9.63
N THR A 114 -11.15 -4.59 -8.66
CA THR A 114 -11.56 -5.37 -7.48
C THR A 114 -12.55 -4.59 -6.62
N VAL A 115 -12.31 -3.30 -6.36
CA VAL A 115 -13.26 -2.44 -5.63
C VAL A 115 -14.61 -2.40 -6.34
N GLU A 116 -14.62 -2.18 -7.66
CA GLU A 116 -15.83 -2.13 -8.47
C GLU A 116 -16.58 -3.48 -8.48
N GLN A 117 -15.84 -4.60 -8.53
CA GLN A 117 -16.41 -5.94 -8.45
C GLN A 117 -17.17 -6.19 -7.13
N TYR A 118 -16.68 -5.63 -6.01
CA TYR A 118 -17.27 -5.80 -4.67
C TYR A 118 -18.05 -4.57 -4.19
N ALA A 119 -18.48 -3.69 -5.11
CA ALA A 119 -19.23 -2.50 -4.76
C ALA A 119 -20.57 -2.81 -4.04
N ALA A 120 -21.21 -3.94 -4.36
CA ALA A 120 -22.44 -4.38 -3.69
C ALA A 120 -22.22 -4.74 -2.19
N ASP A 121 -20.98 -5.06 -1.81
CA ASP A 121 -20.57 -5.34 -0.44
C ASP A 121 -20.04 -4.07 0.28
N ASN A 122 -20.07 -2.91 -0.40
CA ASN A 122 -19.51 -1.63 0.05
C ASN A 122 -18.02 -1.72 0.41
N VAL A 123 -17.24 -2.48 -0.38
CA VAL A 123 -15.78 -2.51 -0.23
C VAL A 123 -15.21 -1.18 -0.73
N LEU A 124 -14.55 -0.46 0.16
CA LEU A 124 -13.84 0.78 -0.14
C LEU A 124 -12.43 0.74 0.46
N VAL A 125 -11.51 1.48 -0.16
CA VAL A 125 -10.10 1.58 0.26
C VAL A 125 -9.64 3.04 0.27
N THR A 126 -8.46 3.28 0.84
CA THR A 126 -7.84 4.61 0.85
C THR A 126 -6.54 4.60 0.06
N PHE A 127 -6.37 5.51 -0.90
CA PHE A 127 -5.12 5.67 -1.65
C PHE A 127 -4.38 6.92 -1.16
N PHE A 128 -3.16 6.77 -0.66
CA PHE A 128 -2.25 7.86 -0.39
C PHE A 128 -1.41 8.11 -1.65
N VAL A 129 -1.83 9.11 -2.43
CA VAL A 129 -1.29 9.34 -3.78
C VAL A 129 -0.09 10.28 -3.78
N VAL A 130 0.86 10.04 -4.68
CA VAL A 130 2.07 10.85 -4.88
C VAL A 130 1.87 11.79 -6.06
N GLY A 131 2.14 13.09 -5.90
CA GLY A 131 1.86 14.11 -6.93
C GLY A 131 2.50 13.85 -8.29
N THR A 132 3.78 13.44 -8.32
CA THR A 132 4.44 13.04 -9.57
C THR A 132 3.75 11.89 -10.30
N GLN A 133 3.03 11.03 -9.58
CA GLN A 133 2.27 9.92 -10.14
C GLN A 133 0.88 10.36 -10.59
N ILE A 134 0.23 11.26 -9.85
CA ILE A 134 -1.03 11.90 -10.29
C ILE A 134 -0.81 12.59 -11.64
N ALA A 135 0.30 13.30 -11.83
CA ALA A 135 0.63 13.98 -13.09
C ALA A 135 0.70 13.01 -14.29
N ARG A 136 1.07 11.75 -14.05
CA ARG A 136 1.19 10.71 -15.09
C ARG A 136 -0.12 9.98 -15.33
N TYR A 137 -0.92 9.76 -14.29
CA TYR A 137 -2.15 8.95 -14.35
C TYR A 137 -3.34 9.61 -13.66
N PRO A 138 -3.73 10.84 -14.04
CA PRO A 138 -4.77 11.60 -13.33
C PRO A 138 -6.15 10.92 -13.39
N ALA A 139 -6.42 10.20 -14.49
CA ALA A 139 -7.68 9.48 -14.68
C ALA A 139 -7.92 8.40 -13.62
N LEU A 140 -6.87 7.83 -13.01
CA LEU A 140 -7.03 6.81 -11.97
C LEU A 140 -7.44 7.40 -10.63
N VAL A 141 -6.96 8.61 -10.30
CA VAL A 141 -7.42 9.35 -9.12
C VAL A 141 -8.90 9.69 -9.25
N ALA A 142 -9.31 10.21 -10.42
CA ALA A 142 -10.71 10.49 -10.70
C ALA A 142 -11.59 9.22 -10.66
N ARG A 143 -11.09 8.09 -11.19
CA ARG A 143 -11.78 6.79 -11.11
C ARG A 143 -11.94 6.32 -9.67
N ALA A 144 -10.87 6.39 -8.87
CA ALA A 144 -10.89 6.00 -7.46
C ALA A 144 -11.92 6.81 -6.67
N ALA A 145 -11.92 8.14 -6.81
CA ALA A 145 -12.90 9.01 -6.16
C ALA A 145 -14.34 8.71 -6.62
N LYS A 146 -14.55 8.47 -7.92
CA LYS A 146 -15.87 8.10 -8.46
C LYS A 146 -16.40 6.77 -7.90
N LEU A 147 -15.52 5.82 -7.61
CA LEU A 147 -15.88 4.55 -6.97
C LEU A 147 -16.14 4.69 -5.46
N GLY A 148 -15.91 5.87 -4.88
CA GLY A 148 -16.10 6.14 -3.45
C GLY A 148 -14.87 5.84 -2.60
N CYS A 149 -13.72 5.51 -3.20
CA CYS A 149 -12.48 5.36 -2.46
C CYS A 149 -12.03 6.73 -1.90
N GLU A 150 -11.35 6.69 -0.76
CA GLU A 150 -10.76 7.90 -0.17
C GLU A 150 -9.39 8.18 -0.81
N ILE A 151 -9.13 9.46 -1.09
CA ILE A 151 -7.86 9.94 -1.62
C ILE A 151 -7.15 10.73 -0.52
N GLY A 152 -6.08 10.15 0.02
CA GLY A 152 -5.14 10.77 0.95
C GLY A 152 -3.91 11.32 0.23
N ASN A 153 -3.14 12.14 0.93
CA ASN A 153 -1.95 12.80 0.40
C ASN A 153 -0.67 12.09 0.84
N HIS A 154 0.20 11.74 -0.11
CA HIS A 154 1.52 11.13 0.14
C HIS A 154 2.70 11.97 -0.32
N THR A 155 2.55 13.31 -0.28
CA THR A 155 3.48 14.32 -0.79
C THR A 155 3.68 14.28 -2.30
N TYR A 156 4.18 15.37 -2.87
CA TYR A 156 4.34 15.46 -4.32
C TYR A 156 5.48 14.58 -4.84
N HIS A 157 6.64 14.63 -4.17
CA HIS A 157 7.88 13.97 -4.58
C HIS A 157 8.27 12.79 -3.69
N HIS A 158 7.40 12.35 -2.78
CA HIS A 158 7.70 11.28 -1.80
C HIS A 158 8.91 11.63 -0.91
N LYS A 159 9.06 12.90 -0.52
CA LYS A 159 10.18 13.35 0.32
C LYS A 159 9.97 12.96 1.78
N ASN A 160 11.07 12.62 2.45
CA ASN A 160 11.05 12.45 3.90
C ASN A 160 10.83 13.82 4.57
N LEU A 161 9.65 14.02 5.16
CA LEU A 161 9.25 15.30 5.75
C LEU A 161 10.23 15.78 6.84
N THR A 162 10.86 14.88 7.60
CA THR A 162 11.86 15.23 8.64
C THR A 162 13.20 15.74 8.08
N LYS A 163 13.34 15.81 6.75
CA LYS A 163 14.58 16.20 6.04
C LYS A 163 14.42 17.46 5.21
N ILE A 164 13.23 18.06 5.20
CA ILE A 164 12.91 19.26 4.43
C ILE A 164 12.44 20.38 5.34
N SER A 165 12.40 21.60 4.82
CA SER A 165 11.94 22.76 5.58
C SER A 165 10.41 22.76 5.76
N PRO A 166 9.86 23.43 6.78
CA PRO A 166 8.40 23.56 6.95
C PRO A 166 7.68 24.14 5.71
N GLU A 167 8.29 25.13 5.05
CA GLU A 167 7.76 25.72 3.82
C GLU A 167 7.69 24.67 2.70
N GLU A 168 8.75 23.87 2.54
CA GLU A 168 8.78 22.79 1.56
C GLU A 168 7.78 21.69 1.88
N MET A 169 7.55 21.34 3.15
CA MET A 169 6.49 20.39 3.55
C MET A 169 5.11 20.87 3.08
N LEU A 170 4.81 22.16 3.28
CA LEU A 170 3.52 22.74 2.90
C LEU A 170 3.35 22.78 1.38
N ILE A 171 4.41 23.02 0.61
CA ILE A 171 4.39 22.94 -0.86
C ILE A 171 4.15 21.50 -1.32
N GLU A 172 4.92 20.54 -0.80
CA GLU A 172 4.78 19.11 -1.13
C GLU A 172 3.36 18.58 -0.90
N ILE A 173 2.67 19.08 0.12
CA ILE A 173 1.28 18.71 0.44
C ILE A 173 0.30 19.53 -0.40
N GLY A 174 0.49 20.84 -0.50
CA GLY A 174 -0.39 21.77 -1.19
C GLY A 174 -0.55 21.45 -2.68
N ASP A 175 0.54 21.11 -3.36
CA ASP A 175 0.52 20.77 -4.78
C ASP A 175 -0.33 19.53 -5.04
N VAL A 176 -0.21 18.50 -4.20
CA VAL A 176 -1.05 17.28 -4.30
C VAL A 176 -2.52 17.60 -4.04
N ASN A 177 -2.81 18.44 -3.04
CA ASN A 177 -4.19 18.82 -2.73
C ASN A 177 -4.86 19.55 -3.89
N GLU A 178 -4.14 20.48 -4.55
CA GLU A 178 -4.63 21.17 -5.73
C GLU A 178 -4.93 20.20 -6.88
N MET A 179 -3.99 19.30 -7.17
CA MET A 179 -4.19 18.30 -8.23
C MET A 179 -5.40 17.40 -7.96
N VAL A 180 -5.60 16.94 -6.72
CA VAL A 180 -6.75 16.09 -6.36
C VAL A 180 -8.06 16.89 -6.45
N ARG A 181 -8.07 18.15 -6.00
CA ARG A 181 -9.23 19.05 -6.12
C ARG A 181 -9.65 19.25 -7.56
N GLU A 182 -8.71 19.51 -8.46
CA GLU A 182 -9.00 19.69 -9.89
C GLU A 182 -9.61 18.44 -10.54
N LEU A 183 -9.27 17.26 -10.05
CA LEU A 183 -9.71 15.98 -10.62
C LEU A 183 -11.02 15.45 -10.01
N THR A 184 -11.36 15.87 -8.79
CA THR A 184 -12.41 15.23 -7.98
C THR A 184 -13.40 16.18 -7.33
N ASP A 185 -13.18 17.50 -7.43
CA ASP A 185 -13.90 18.54 -6.67
C ASP A 185 -13.82 18.38 -5.13
N ALA A 186 -12.91 17.53 -4.64
CA ALA A 186 -12.65 17.28 -3.23
C ALA A 186 -11.15 17.42 -2.92
N GLU A 187 -10.83 17.81 -1.69
CA GLU A 187 -9.44 17.89 -1.22
C GLU A 187 -9.12 16.71 -0.30
N PRO A 188 -7.88 16.19 -0.33
CA PRO A 188 -7.42 15.23 0.67
C PRO A 188 -7.52 15.82 2.07
N THR A 189 -8.12 15.08 2.99
CA THR A 189 -8.25 15.44 4.40
C THR A 189 -7.21 14.76 5.29
N LEU A 190 -6.45 13.81 4.73
CA LEU A 190 -5.50 12.96 5.43
C LEU A 190 -4.13 13.04 4.75
N VAL A 191 -3.06 13.06 5.55
CA VAL A 191 -1.67 12.96 5.05
C VAL A 191 -1.05 11.70 5.62
N ARG A 192 -0.39 10.90 4.79
CA ARG A 192 0.54 9.88 5.25
C ARG A 192 1.96 10.35 4.96
N PRO A 193 2.80 10.59 5.99
CA PRO A 193 4.19 10.96 5.75
C PRO A 193 4.96 9.80 5.09
N PRO A 194 5.71 10.04 4.00
CA PRO A 194 6.62 9.04 3.43
C PRO A 194 7.51 8.40 4.48
N TYR A 195 7.68 7.08 4.39
CA TYR A 195 8.42 6.24 5.35
C TYR A 195 7.85 6.23 6.78
N GLY A 196 6.65 6.80 6.99
CA GLY A 196 6.15 7.11 8.31
C GLY A 196 7.06 8.08 9.07
N ALA A 197 7.83 8.92 8.38
CA ALA A 197 8.78 9.82 9.01
C ALA A 197 8.08 11.07 9.56
N ARG A 198 8.20 11.30 10.87
CA ARG A 198 7.60 12.43 11.57
C ARG A 198 8.40 12.81 12.80
N ASP A 199 8.39 14.09 13.14
CA ASP A 199 8.97 14.70 14.33
C ASP A 199 8.10 15.89 14.76
N GLU A 200 8.51 16.61 15.81
CA GLU A 200 7.79 17.79 16.33
C GLU A 200 7.59 18.89 15.27
N VAL A 201 8.52 19.03 14.31
CA VAL A 201 8.39 20.01 13.23
C VAL A 201 7.29 19.57 12.27
N VAL A 202 7.25 18.28 11.91
CA VAL A 202 6.18 17.72 11.07
C VAL A 202 4.83 17.89 11.74
N TYR A 203 4.70 17.54 13.04
CA TYR A 203 3.44 17.69 13.77
C TYR A 203 2.97 19.14 13.86
N ALA A 204 3.88 20.09 14.03
CA ALA A 204 3.54 21.51 14.11
C ALA A 204 3.24 22.15 12.74
N THR A 205 3.76 21.57 11.65
CA THR A 205 3.67 22.16 10.30
C THR A 205 2.51 21.61 9.50
N VAL A 206 2.28 20.30 9.53
CA VAL A 206 1.28 19.65 8.68
C VAL A 206 -0.13 19.88 9.25
N PRO A 207 -1.02 20.60 8.54
CA PRO A 207 -2.33 21.00 9.07
C PRO A 207 -3.40 19.90 8.88
N TYR A 208 -2.99 18.63 8.85
CA TYR A 208 -3.84 17.46 8.63
C TYR A 208 -3.54 16.36 9.65
N PRO A 209 -4.49 15.47 9.93
CA PRO A 209 -4.23 14.22 10.61
C PRO A 209 -3.19 13.41 9.86
N LEU A 210 -2.21 12.88 10.58
CA LEU A 210 -1.17 12.00 10.03
C LEU A 210 -1.61 10.55 10.17
N ILE A 211 -1.78 9.86 9.06
CA ILE A 211 -2.21 8.45 9.06
C ILE A 211 -1.00 7.56 8.83
N LEU A 212 -0.74 6.69 9.79
CA LEU A 212 0.24 5.62 9.72
C LEU A 212 -0.51 4.29 9.54
N TRP A 213 0.05 3.21 10.06
CA TRP A 213 -0.49 1.86 9.96
C TRP A 213 -0.11 1.06 11.20
N ASP A 214 -0.83 -0.02 11.46
CA ASP A 214 -0.47 -1.02 12.46
C ASP A 214 0.04 -2.31 11.82
N ILE A 215 -0.55 -2.70 10.69
CA ILE A 215 -0.07 -3.81 9.86
C ILE A 215 0.73 -3.27 8.67
N ASP A 216 2.03 -3.54 8.68
CA ASP A 216 2.89 -3.43 7.49
C ASP A 216 2.93 -4.80 6.80
N THR A 217 2.42 -4.88 5.57
CA THR A 217 2.39 -6.14 4.82
C THR A 217 3.75 -6.56 4.29
N LEU A 218 4.73 -5.64 4.27
CA LEU A 218 6.05 -5.84 3.67
C LEU A 218 5.99 -6.26 2.19
N ASP A 219 4.91 -5.90 1.48
CA ASP A 219 4.75 -6.18 0.04
C ASP A 219 5.85 -5.52 -0.80
N TRP A 220 6.34 -4.36 -0.36
CA TRP A 220 7.50 -3.65 -0.91
C TRP A 220 8.84 -4.40 -0.79
N SER A 221 8.92 -5.46 0.02
CA SER A 221 10.14 -6.23 0.28
C SER A 221 10.01 -7.70 -0.15
N THR A 222 8.88 -8.32 0.18
CA THR A 222 8.63 -9.75 -0.05
C THR A 222 8.35 -10.06 -1.51
N HIS A 223 7.65 -9.15 -2.20
CA HIS A 223 7.26 -9.32 -3.60
C HIS A 223 6.45 -10.62 -3.85
N ASP A 224 5.63 -11.01 -2.87
CA ASP A 224 4.89 -12.25 -2.85
C ASP A 224 3.46 -12.04 -2.33
N ALA A 225 2.48 -12.39 -3.15
CA ALA A 225 1.07 -12.23 -2.83
C ALA A 225 0.67 -13.07 -1.61
N ALA A 226 1.23 -14.29 -1.45
CA ALA A 226 0.90 -15.15 -0.33
C ALA A 226 1.36 -14.57 1.01
N SER A 227 2.57 -14.00 1.05
CA SER A 227 3.11 -13.29 2.22
C SER A 227 2.25 -12.08 2.60
N THR A 228 1.82 -11.31 1.60
CA THR A 228 0.90 -10.17 1.80
C THR A 228 -0.43 -10.65 2.38
N ILE A 229 -1.02 -11.71 1.83
CA ILE A 229 -2.27 -12.32 2.34
C ILE A 229 -2.08 -12.77 3.80
N GLU A 230 -1.00 -13.47 4.11
CA GLU A 230 -0.73 -13.98 5.47
C GLU A 230 -0.60 -12.83 6.49
N ALA A 231 0.04 -11.73 6.09
CA ALA A 231 0.16 -10.54 6.94
C ALA A 231 -1.21 -9.93 7.23
N VAL A 232 -2.04 -9.74 6.21
CA VAL A 232 -3.37 -9.12 6.36
C VAL A 232 -4.35 -10.00 7.12
N LEU A 233 -4.32 -11.32 6.96
CA LEU A 233 -5.26 -12.22 7.67
C LEU A 233 -5.07 -12.26 9.20
N LYS A 234 -4.04 -11.59 9.73
CA LYS A 234 -3.82 -11.36 11.16
C LYS A 234 -4.56 -10.13 11.69
N CYS A 235 -5.27 -9.40 10.82
CA CYS A 235 -5.95 -8.17 11.19
C CYS A 235 -7.03 -8.36 12.26
N GLU A 236 -7.19 -7.29 13.03
CA GLU A 236 -8.22 -7.10 14.05
C GLU A 236 -9.09 -5.90 13.69
N ASP A 237 -10.22 -5.79 14.39
CA ASP A 237 -11.11 -4.63 14.25
C ASP A 237 -10.36 -3.33 14.63
N GLY A 238 -10.45 -2.32 13.78
CA GLY A 238 -9.75 -1.04 13.93
C GLY A 238 -8.40 -0.93 13.22
N ASP A 239 -7.91 -1.99 12.56
CA ASP A 239 -6.60 -1.98 11.91
C ASP A 239 -6.55 -1.08 10.67
N ILE A 240 -5.37 -0.50 10.42
CA ILE A 240 -5.01 0.23 9.21
C ILE A 240 -3.84 -0.51 8.55
N ILE A 241 -4.12 -1.10 7.39
CA ILE A 241 -3.20 -2.00 6.69
C ILE A 241 -2.46 -1.22 5.59
N LEU A 242 -1.14 -1.21 5.65
CA LEU A 242 -0.26 -0.64 4.63
C LEU A 242 0.03 -1.65 3.51
N MET A 243 -0.28 -1.25 2.28
CA MET A 243 0.09 -1.90 1.02
C MET A 243 0.55 -0.82 0.01
N HIS A 244 1.11 -1.22 -1.13
CA HIS A 244 1.58 -0.28 -2.17
C HIS A 244 0.99 -0.63 -3.54
N ASP A 245 0.27 0.28 -4.18
CA ASP A 245 -0.35 0.05 -5.50
C ASP A 245 0.61 0.24 -6.68
N VAL A 246 1.87 -0.17 -6.49
CA VAL A 246 2.95 -0.08 -7.48
C VAL A 246 3.39 -1.46 -8.00
N ARG A 247 2.80 -2.53 -7.45
CA ARG A 247 3.17 -3.92 -7.69
C ARG A 247 2.01 -4.81 -8.08
N ALA A 248 2.23 -5.68 -9.07
CA ALA A 248 1.21 -6.62 -9.53
C ALA A 248 0.83 -7.65 -8.46
N ASP A 249 1.81 -8.14 -7.69
CA ASP A 249 1.59 -9.09 -6.59
C ASP A 249 0.72 -8.51 -5.47
N THR A 250 0.84 -7.21 -5.17
CA THR A 250 -0.06 -6.52 -4.24
C THR A 250 -1.51 -6.48 -4.74
N ALA A 251 -1.73 -6.19 -6.02
CA ALA A 251 -3.08 -6.22 -6.61
C ALA A 251 -3.68 -7.64 -6.63
N GLU A 252 -2.87 -8.66 -6.91
CA GLU A 252 -3.27 -10.07 -6.84
C GLU A 252 -3.63 -10.49 -5.41
N ALA A 253 -2.84 -10.08 -4.42
CA ALA A 253 -3.13 -10.31 -3.00
C ALA A 253 -4.44 -9.64 -2.58
N PHE A 254 -4.66 -8.38 -2.96
CA PHE A 254 -5.88 -7.65 -2.64
C PHE A 254 -7.12 -8.35 -3.22
N ALA A 255 -7.09 -8.74 -4.50
CA ALA A 255 -8.19 -9.47 -5.15
C ALA A 255 -8.53 -10.79 -4.43
N ALA A 256 -7.51 -11.49 -3.92
CA ALA A 256 -7.70 -12.72 -3.15
C ALA A 256 -8.17 -12.47 -1.70
N LEU A 257 -7.78 -11.35 -1.08
CA LEU A 257 -8.09 -10.99 0.30
C LEU A 257 -9.55 -10.59 0.50
N VAL A 258 -10.10 -9.78 -0.41
CA VAL A 258 -11.46 -9.24 -0.27
C VAL A 258 -12.50 -10.31 0.10
N PRO A 259 -12.67 -11.41 -0.66
CA PRO A 259 -13.68 -12.41 -0.30
C PRO A 259 -13.40 -13.10 1.05
N GLN A 260 -12.12 -13.32 1.40
CA GLN A 260 -11.75 -13.96 2.66
C GLN A 260 -12.05 -13.07 3.88
N LEU A 261 -11.80 -11.76 3.76
CA LEU A 261 -12.08 -10.79 4.80
C LEU A 261 -13.59 -10.61 4.99
N LEU A 262 -14.35 -10.54 3.91
CA LEU A 262 -15.81 -10.50 3.94
C LEU A 262 -16.39 -11.76 4.61
N GLU A 263 -15.88 -12.96 4.28
CA GLU A 263 -16.28 -14.22 4.92
C GLU A 263 -15.99 -14.23 6.43
N LYS A 264 -14.89 -13.59 6.87
CA LYS A 264 -14.56 -13.42 8.29
C LYS A 264 -15.40 -12.34 9.00
N GLY A 265 -16.28 -11.67 8.27
CA GLY A 265 -17.19 -10.64 8.78
C GLY A 265 -16.58 -9.26 8.89
N PHE A 266 -15.43 -9.00 8.26
CA PHE A 266 -14.87 -7.66 8.18
C PHE A 266 -15.61 -6.80 7.15
N LYS A 267 -15.68 -5.50 7.41
CA LYS A 267 -16.03 -4.47 6.44
C LYS A 267 -14.77 -3.70 6.09
N LEU A 268 -14.53 -3.56 4.79
CA LEU A 268 -13.39 -2.82 4.25
C LEU A 268 -13.88 -1.41 3.96
N VAL A 269 -13.39 -0.46 4.76
CA VAL A 269 -13.86 0.93 4.74
C VAL A 269 -12.69 1.89 4.50
N THR A 270 -13.00 3.14 4.19
CA THR A 270 -11.98 4.20 4.12
C THR A 270 -11.46 4.54 5.52
N VAL A 271 -10.28 5.17 5.62
CA VAL A 271 -9.71 5.57 6.92
C VAL A 271 -10.65 6.53 7.64
N SER A 272 -11.16 7.57 6.97
CA SER A 272 -12.11 8.49 7.62
C SER A 272 -13.37 7.79 8.12
N THR A 273 -13.90 6.83 7.35
CA THR A 273 -15.07 6.03 7.75
C THR A 273 -14.77 5.16 8.96
N LEU A 274 -13.60 4.53 9.01
CA LEU A 274 -13.15 3.72 10.13
C LEU A 274 -13.13 4.54 11.42
N PHE A 275 -12.51 5.72 11.41
CA PHE A 275 -12.42 6.60 12.58
C PHE A 275 -13.78 7.15 13.01
N ALA A 276 -14.61 7.57 12.04
CA ALA A 276 -15.96 8.06 12.32
C ALA A 276 -16.84 6.98 12.97
N ALA A 277 -16.80 5.74 12.46
CA ALA A 277 -17.55 4.62 13.03
C ALA A 277 -17.13 4.27 14.46
N LYS A 278 -15.84 4.47 14.79
CA LYS A 278 -15.28 4.25 16.12
C LYS A 278 -15.44 5.45 17.06
N GLY A 279 -16.04 6.55 16.59
CA GLY A 279 -16.25 7.76 17.39
C GLY A 279 -14.95 8.49 17.74
N ILE A 280 -13.89 8.29 16.93
CA ILE A 280 -12.59 8.92 17.14
C ILE A 280 -12.46 10.10 16.18
N ALA A 281 -12.35 11.31 16.73
CA ALA A 281 -12.08 12.49 15.93
C ALA A 281 -10.61 12.51 15.47
N LEU A 282 -10.41 12.67 14.16
CA LEU A 282 -9.10 12.89 13.57
C LEU A 282 -8.74 14.38 13.69
N GLU A 283 -7.58 14.66 14.30
CA GLU A 283 -7.12 16.02 14.58
C GLU A 283 -5.82 16.32 13.83
N ALA A 284 -5.70 17.56 13.35
CA ALA A 284 -4.48 18.04 12.71
C ALA A 284 -3.26 17.95 13.64
N GLY A 285 -2.10 17.60 13.10
CA GLY A 285 -0.86 17.48 13.86
C GLY A 285 -0.78 16.26 14.80
N LYS A 286 -1.78 15.36 14.77
CA LYS A 286 -1.73 14.07 15.48
C LYS A 286 -1.49 12.91 14.52
N ALA A 287 -0.82 11.87 15.01
CA ALA A 287 -0.60 10.63 14.26
C ALA A 287 -1.45 9.48 14.77
N TYR A 288 -2.00 8.71 13.84
CA TYR A 288 -2.89 7.60 14.10
C TYR A 288 -2.40 6.33 13.39
N ARG A 289 -2.39 5.19 14.09
CA ARG A 289 -1.98 3.89 13.55
C ARG A 289 -3.12 2.88 13.41
N HIS A 290 -4.18 3.07 14.20
CA HIS A 290 -5.38 2.24 14.26
C HIS A 290 -6.53 3.06 14.87
N ALA A 291 -7.76 2.55 14.76
CA ALA A 291 -8.98 3.12 15.32
C ALA A 291 -9.53 2.27 16.48
N ARG A 292 -8.69 2.05 17.49
CA ARG A 292 -9.02 1.37 18.76
C ARG A 292 -8.21 1.97 19.90
#